data_AF-A0A2V5VH50-F1
#
_entry.id   AF-A0A2V5VH50-F1
#
_cell.length_a   1.000
_cell.length_b   1.000
_cell.length_c   1.000
_cell.angle_alpha   90.00
_cell.angle_beta   90.00
_cell.angle_gamma   90.00
#
_symmetry.space_group_name_H-M   'P 1'
#
loop_
_entity.id
_entity.type
_entity.pdbx_description
1 polymer ?
#
loop_
_entity_poly.entity_id
_entity_poly.type
_entity_poly.pdbx_seq_one_letter_code
_entity_poly.pdbx_strand_id
1 'polypeptide(L)'
;MRLIVLVIIVGFPIALIIAWAFELTPEGLKRTEVADELAKKSSRNRAWIYVVIIAGAISVSLFFLGRYTATSKQSGSAELPAKSIAVLPFESLSEDKANAYFADGIQEEILTRLAKIADLKVISRTSTQQYQSKPGNLFEIAKQLGVANILEGSVQKAADQVRVNVQLIQVASDSHLWADTYDRKLVDIFGVESEIAKAIAESLQAKLTGGEQQALAVKPTNNSEAYDAYLRGLALEARASSPDDSEKVVGFYERSVQLDPDFALAWARLSRANAHVYFAGLDTTPARRDATERALNTAQKLQPNSPETLLAQAYYQYWVRRDYELAKAMFGRVRDLLPGSSDVPGALALIARRQGHWDQSVAYWEQTLALDPRNTQWLATAAETYGMLRQFPAALKTYDRVLDIVPNDPDAVASEARIYQTEGNLEQAGKLLVGVNAQTPSLEIFLAKMNQLFLERHFDEAIRLVHSRLTESRDLPEFERLFEPLFLALAQEYAGDIAGARVTAQQMLHPLETVGKKAPDNPFFALALSLIHAVLGEKDAAINEAERAITLLPSEKDAVDGPSYEENLASVEVNVGDKNRAIPRLQRLLQIPYSNCLTPALLRLDPKWDPLRGDPRFQKLCEEKKP
;
A
#
# COMPACT_ATOMS: atom_id res chain seq x y z
N MET A 1 -3.93 13.75 -39.44
CA MET A 1 -2.61 13.08 -39.56
C MET A 1 -2.65 11.70 -40.24
N ARG A 2 -3.55 10.77 -39.86
CA ARG A 2 -3.55 9.39 -40.41
C ARG A 2 -3.76 9.27 -41.93
N LEU A 3 -4.58 10.13 -42.55
CA LEU A 3 -4.82 10.10 -44.01
C LEU A 3 -3.59 10.53 -44.83
N ILE A 4 -2.87 11.55 -44.35
CA ILE A 4 -1.67 12.09 -45.04
C ILE A 4 -0.55 11.04 -45.04
N VAL A 5 -0.37 10.35 -43.91
CA VAL A 5 0.62 9.26 -43.80
C VAL A 5 0.26 8.10 -44.75
N LEU A 6 -1.02 7.76 -44.86
CA LEU A 6 -1.48 6.71 -45.79
C LEU A 6 -1.23 7.10 -47.26
N VAL A 7 -1.49 8.36 -47.63
CA VAL A 7 -1.23 8.87 -48.98
C VAL A 7 0.26 8.87 -49.31
N ILE A 8 1.14 9.18 -48.35
CA ILE A 8 2.59 9.12 -48.56
C ILE A 8 3.06 7.66 -48.74
N ILE A 9 2.56 6.74 -47.91
CA ILE A 9 2.95 5.31 -47.98
C ILE A 9 2.54 4.69 -49.32
N VAL A 10 1.36 5.03 -49.85
CA VAL A 10 0.88 4.50 -51.14
C VAL A 10 1.47 5.26 -52.32
N GLY A 11 1.65 6.59 -52.19
CA GLY A 11 2.15 7.44 -53.26
C GLY A 11 3.65 7.29 -53.53
N PHE A 12 4.44 6.99 -52.50
CA PHE A 12 5.90 6.92 -52.62
C PHE A 12 6.42 5.80 -53.55
N PRO A 13 5.90 4.55 -53.50
CA PRO A 13 6.27 3.50 -54.45
C PRO A 13 5.90 3.86 -55.91
N ILE A 14 4.73 4.49 -56.10
CA ILE A 14 4.27 4.91 -57.42
C ILE A 14 5.17 6.01 -57.98
N ALA A 15 5.55 6.99 -57.16
CA ALA A 15 6.47 8.04 -57.53
C ALA A 15 7.86 7.50 -57.90
N LEU A 16 8.37 6.50 -57.17
CA LEU A 16 9.63 5.84 -57.49
C LEU A 16 9.58 5.09 -58.83
N ILE A 17 8.47 4.41 -59.14
CA ILE A 17 8.30 3.71 -60.42
C ILE A 17 8.27 4.72 -61.58
N ILE A 18 7.55 5.83 -61.42
CA ILE A 18 7.49 6.88 -62.46
C ILE A 18 8.85 7.54 -62.66
N ALA A 19 9.57 7.86 -61.57
CA ALA A 19 10.91 8.44 -61.63
C ALA A 19 11.96 7.50 -62.26
N TRP A 20 11.74 6.18 -62.19
CA TRP A 20 12.60 5.19 -62.83
C TRP A 20 12.25 4.97 -64.32
N ALA A 21 10.97 5.05 -64.67
CA ALA A 21 10.49 4.81 -66.03
C ALA A 21 10.57 6.04 -66.94
N PHE A 22 10.63 7.25 -66.40
CA PHE A 22 10.58 8.49 -67.16
C PHE A 22 11.61 9.52 -66.68
N GLU A 23 12.29 10.14 -67.63
CA GLU A 23 13.24 11.22 -67.38
C GLU A 23 12.67 12.54 -67.94
N LEU A 24 12.86 13.63 -67.17
CA LEU A 24 12.35 14.95 -67.53
C LEU A 24 13.40 15.69 -68.37
N THR A 25 13.17 15.80 -69.67
CA THR A 25 14.05 16.55 -70.58
C THR A 25 13.48 17.96 -70.86
N PRO A 26 14.29 18.90 -71.38
CA PRO A 26 13.81 20.24 -71.78
C PRO A 26 12.66 20.21 -72.80
N GLU A 27 12.44 19.09 -73.48
CA GLU A 27 11.36 18.86 -74.45
C GLU A 27 10.14 18.12 -73.86
N GLY A 28 10.18 17.73 -72.57
CA GLY A 28 9.11 17.01 -71.87
C GLY A 28 9.54 15.65 -71.28
N LEU A 29 8.55 14.91 -70.75
CA LEU A 29 8.71 13.58 -70.15
C LEU A 29 8.95 12.52 -71.24
N LYS A 30 10.08 11.80 -71.21
CA LYS A 30 10.38 10.68 -72.13
C LYS A 30 10.72 9.40 -71.36
N ARG A 31 10.35 8.23 -71.93
CA ARG A 31 10.58 6.90 -71.33
C ARG A 31 12.06 6.51 -71.45
N THR A 32 12.65 5.97 -70.37
CA THR A 32 14.10 5.78 -70.19
C THR A 32 14.80 4.84 -71.18
N GLU A 33 14.08 4.01 -71.95
CA GLU A 33 14.68 3.08 -72.93
C GLU A 33 15.18 3.72 -74.24
N VAL A 34 15.05 5.04 -74.42
CA VAL A 34 15.50 5.75 -75.66
C VAL A 34 16.64 6.75 -75.39
N ALA A 35 17.16 6.84 -74.16
CA ALA A 35 18.21 7.80 -73.78
C ALA A 35 19.63 7.19 -73.66
N ASP A 36 19.78 5.86 -73.77
CA ASP A 36 21.02 5.15 -73.41
C ASP A 36 21.80 4.54 -74.60
N GLU A 37 21.53 4.94 -75.85
CA GLU A 37 22.50 4.75 -76.93
C GLU A 37 23.59 5.83 -76.87
N LEU A 38 24.53 5.70 -75.92
CA LEU A 38 25.93 6.19 -75.98
C LEU A 38 26.58 6.15 -74.57
N ALA A 39 27.05 4.97 -74.14
CA ALA A 39 28.31 4.82 -73.40
C ALA A 39 28.51 3.35 -72.94
N LYS A 40 29.37 2.64 -73.65
CA LYS A 40 29.80 1.28 -73.30
C LYS A 40 31.03 1.36 -72.40
N LYS A 41 30.93 1.12 -71.08
CA LYS A 41 31.90 0.27 -70.32
C LYS A 41 31.59 0.09 -68.83
N SER A 42 31.88 -1.16 -68.43
CA SER A 42 32.30 -1.63 -67.10
C SER A 42 31.19 -2.05 -66.13
N SER A 43 30.87 -3.34 -66.22
CA SER A 43 30.20 -4.14 -65.21
C SER A 43 30.98 -4.09 -63.88
N ARG A 44 30.45 -3.37 -62.90
CA ARG A 44 30.75 -3.64 -61.49
C ARG A 44 29.49 -4.24 -60.90
N ASN A 45 29.60 -5.50 -60.47
CA ASN A 45 28.49 -6.35 -60.09
C ASN A 45 27.67 -5.68 -58.95
N ARG A 46 26.59 -4.97 -59.32
CA ARG A 46 25.66 -4.28 -58.41
C ARG A 46 24.71 -5.26 -57.70
N ALA A 47 24.96 -6.56 -57.82
CA ALA A 47 24.24 -7.63 -57.13
C ALA A 47 24.12 -7.37 -55.61
N TRP A 48 25.15 -6.79 -54.98
CA TRP A 48 25.12 -6.46 -53.56
C TRP A 48 24.06 -5.40 -53.20
N ILE A 49 23.75 -4.47 -54.11
CA ILE A 49 22.71 -3.45 -53.92
C ILE A 49 21.33 -4.13 -53.89
N TYR A 50 21.10 -5.11 -54.76
CA TYR A 50 19.88 -5.92 -54.73
C TYR A 50 19.79 -6.75 -53.45
N VAL A 51 20.89 -7.29 -52.94
CA VAL A 51 20.91 -8.01 -51.64
C VAL A 51 20.58 -7.06 -50.49
N VAL A 52 21.10 -5.83 -50.46
CA VAL A 52 20.78 -4.85 -49.41
C VAL A 52 19.33 -4.37 -49.51
N ILE A 53 18.81 -4.15 -50.71
CA ILE A 53 17.40 -3.76 -50.91
C ILE A 53 16.47 -4.89 -50.52
N ILE A 54 16.77 -6.14 -50.91
CA ILE A 54 15.97 -7.30 -50.55
C ILE A 54 16.06 -7.58 -49.04
N ALA A 55 17.24 -7.47 -48.42
CA ALA A 55 17.41 -7.63 -46.98
C ALA A 55 16.70 -6.51 -46.20
N GLY A 56 16.72 -5.28 -46.71
CA GLY A 56 15.97 -4.15 -46.16
C GLY A 56 14.47 -4.36 -46.28
N ALA A 57 13.99 -4.78 -47.46
CA ALA A 57 12.59 -5.10 -47.70
C ALA A 57 12.11 -6.27 -46.84
N ILE A 58 12.91 -7.35 -46.71
CA ILE A 58 12.61 -8.49 -45.84
C ILE A 58 12.64 -8.06 -44.37
N SER A 59 13.57 -7.22 -43.93
CA SER A 59 13.62 -6.73 -42.55
C SER A 59 12.43 -5.83 -42.23
N VAL A 60 12.03 -4.97 -43.16
CA VAL A 60 10.83 -4.14 -43.03
C VAL A 60 9.58 -5.02 -43.05
N SER A 61 9.48 -5.97 -43.98
CA SER A 61 8.38 -6.92 -44.04
C SER A 61 8.30 -7.81 -42.81
N LEU A 62 9.42 -8.28 -42.23
CA LEU A 62 9.46 -9.04 -40.98
C LEU A 62 9.17 -8.17 -39.77
N PHE A 63 9.54 -6.89 -39.79
CA PHE A 63 9.21 -5.92 -38.74
C PHE A 63 7.71 -5.57 -38.73
N PHE A 64 7.10 -5.44 -39.92
CA PHE A 64 5.66 -5.22 -40.04
C PHE A 64 4.88 -6.52 -39.85
N LEU A 65 5.33 -7.66 -40.40
CA LEU A 65 4.71 -8.96 -40.16
C LEU A 65 4.81 -9.32 -38.69
N GLY A 66 5.95 -9.09 -38.04
CA GLY A 66 6.11 -9.19 -36.59
C GLY A 66 5.29 -8.18 -35.78
N ARG A 67 4.71 -7.14 -36.39
CA ARG A 67 3.70 -6.25 -35.77
C ARG A 67 2.25 -6.64 -36.09
N TYR A 68 2.02 -7.36 -37.17
CA TYR A 68 0.71 -7.85 -37.60
C TYR A 68 0.41 -9.28 -37.12
N THR A 69 1.44 -10.11 -36.86
CA THR A 69 1.36 -11.49 -36.35
C THR A 69 1.87 -11.66 -34.93
N ALA A 70 2.67 -10.72 -34.40
CA ALA A 70 2.55 -10.48 -32.97
C ALA A 70 1.12 -10.03 -32.80
N THR A 71 0.33 -10.85 -32.12
CA THR A 71 -0.90 -10.42 -31.51
C THR A 71 -0.53 -9.16 -30.75
N SER A 72 -0.80 -8.02 -31.36
CA SER A 72 -1.16 -6.83 -30.66
C SER A 72 -2.17 -7.34 -29.64
N LYS A 73 -1.69 -7.62 -28.42
CA LYS A 73 -2.33 -7.08 -27.24
C LYS A 73 -2.40 -5.57 -27.52
N GLN A 74 -3.34 -5.20 -28.41
CA GLN A 74 -4.30 -4.18 -28.08
C GLN A 74 -4.58 -4.50 -26.64
N SER A 75 -4.20 -3.59 -25.76
CA SER A 75 -4.96 -3.38 -24.56
C SER A 75 -6.41 -3.34 -25.03
N GLY A 76 -7.04 -4.52 -25.14
CA GLY A 76 -8.45 -4.63 -24.96
C GLY A 76 -8.66 -3.86 -23.68
N SER A 77 -9.64 -2.96 -23.68
CA SER A 77 -10.36 -2.69 -22.46
C SER A 77 -10.37 -4.01 -21.68
N ALA A 78 -9.59 -4.11 -20.60
CA ALA A 78 -9.46 -5.36 -19.88
C ALA A 78 -10.89 -5.76 -19.59
N GLU A 79 -11.36 -6.82 -20.27
CA GLU A 79 -12.78 -7.10 -20.30
C GLU A 79 -13.14 -7.39 -18.85
N LEU A 80 -13.98 -6.52 -18.27
CA LEU A 80 -14.24 -6.54 -16.84
C LEU A 80 -14.77 -7.94 -16.50
N PRO A 81 -14.24 -8.62 -15.47
CA PRO A 81 -14.65 -10.00 -15.21
C PRO A 81 -16.16 -10.06 -15.05
N ALA A 82 -16.87 -10.83 -15.89
CA ALA A 82 -18.34 -10.78 -15.92
C ALA A 82 -18.97 -11.10 -14.55
N LYS A 83 -18.31 -11.96 -13.76
CA LYS A 83 -18.66 -12.34 -12.39
C LYS A 83 -17.91 -11.49 -11.36
N SER A 84 -18.03 -10.18 -11.48
CA SER A 84 -17.44 -9.25 -10.51
C SER A 84 -18.46 -8.23 -10.04
N ILE A 85 -18.37 -7.88 -8.76
CA ILE A 85 -19.36 -7.05 -8.10
C ILE A 85 -18.70 -6.06 -7.14
N ALA A 86 -19.19 -4.82 -7.16
CA ALA A 86 -18.96 -3.84 -6.11
C ALA A 86 -20.29 -3.50 -5.43
N VAL A 87 -20.29 -3.40 -4.11
CA VAL A 87 -21.45 -2.95 -3.33
C VAL A 87 -21.22 -1.51 -2.92
N LEU A 88 -22.02 -0.59 -3.46
CA LEU A 88 -21.95 0.83 -3.08
C LEU A 88 -22.56 1.06 -1.69
N PRO A 89 -22.24 2.19 -1.02
CA PRO A 89 -22.83 2.52 0.26
C PRO A 89 -24.37 2.53 0.20
N PHE A 90 -25.04 1.84 1.11
CA PHE A 90 -26.50 1.84 1.11
C PHE A 90 -27.07 3.14 1.66
N GLU A 91 -28.14 3.63 1.02
CA GLU A 91 -28.84 4.84 1.46
C GLU A 91 -29.66 4.55 2.73
N SER A 92 -29.44 5.30 3.81
CA SER A 92 -30.31 5.22 5.00
C SER A 92 -31.57 6.07 4.80
N LEU A 93 -32.72 5.43 4.66
CA LEU A 93 -34.05 6.05 4.56
C LEU A 93 -34.79 6.13 5.92
N SER A 94 -34.09 5.83 7.01
CA SER A 94 -34.63 5.94 8.37
C SER A 94 -34.83 7.41 8.76
N GLU A 95 -35.96 7.75 9.40
CA GLU A 95 -36.21 9.12 9.89
C GLU A 95 -35.22 9.51 11.00
N ASP A 96 -34.93 8.56 11.90
CA ASP A 96 -33.95 8.74 12.95
C ASP A 96 -32.53 8.49 12.41
N LYS A 97 -31.75 9.58 12.35
CA LYS A 97 -30.34 9.56 11.92
C LYS A 97 -29.46 8.67 12.79
N ALA A 98 -29.84 8.40 14.03
CA ALA A 98 -29.11 7.48 14.89
C ALA A 98 -29.10 6.05 14.33
N ASN A 99 -29.98 5.70 13.37
CA ASN A 99 -30.02 4.40 12.70
C ASN A 99 -29.19 4.35 11.40
N ALA A 100 -28.46 5.40 11.02
CA ALA A 100 -27.68 5.41 9.78
C ALA A 100 -26.62 4.29 9.72
N TYR A 101 -26.04 3.91 10.86
CA TYR A 101 -25.08 2.78 10.96
C TYR A 101 -25.69 1.45 10.48
N PHE A 102 -27.02 1.30 10.53
CA PHE A 102 -27.69 0.06 10.18
C PHE A 102 -27.56 -0.21 8.68
N ALA A 103 -27.61 0.82 7.83
CA ALA A 103 -27.35 0.70 6.40
C ALA A 103 -25.90 0.26 6.13
N ASP A 104 -24.93 0.89 6.81
CA ASP A 104 -23.51 0.54 6.73
C ASP A 104 -23.27 -0.92 7.16
N GLY A 105 -23.89 -1.35 8.26
CA GLY A 105 -23.73 -2.69 8.81
C GLY A 105 -24.30 -3.79 7.92
N ILE A 106 -25.51 -3.58 7.35
CA ILE A 106 -26.12 -4.54 6.41
C ILE A 106 -25.29 -4.65 5.12
N GLN A 107 -24.77 -3.53 4.61
CA GLN A 107 -23.87 -3.51 3.45
C GLN A 107 -22.63 -4.38 3.71
N GLU A 108 -22.00 -4.23 4.88
CA GLU A 108 -20.80 -5.00 5.26
C GLU A 108 -21.09 -6.50 5.43
N GLU A 109 -22.25 -6.87 5.98
CA GLU A 109 -22.67 -8.27 6.08
C GLU A 109 -22.93 -8.90 4.71
N ILE A 110 -23.55 -8.17 3.77
CA ILE A 110 -23.71 -8.63 2.39
C ILE A 110 -22.34 -8.86 1.74
N LEU A 111 -21.41 -7.90 1.87
CA LEU A 111 -20.05 -8.04 1.35
C LEU A 111 -19.32 -9.25 1.97
N THR A 112 -19.44 -9.45 3.28
CA THR A 112 -18.85 -10.58 4.00
C THR A 112 -19.37 -11.92 3.48
N ARG A 113 -20.66 -12.00 3.16
CA ARG A 113 -21.28 -13.21 2.57
C ARG A 113 -20.83 -13.43 1.13
N LEU A 114 -20.82 -12.37 0.30
CA LEU A 114 -20.36 -12.46 -1.08
C LEU A 114 -18.88 -12.88 -1.17
N ALA A 115 -18.03 -12.41 -0.25
CA ALA A 115 -16.62 -12.74 -0.21
C ALA A 115 -16.32 -14.24 0.02
N LYS A 116 -17.31 -15.02 0.46
CA LYS A 116 -17.22 -16.49 0.61
C LYS A 116 -17.35 -17.23 -0.72
N ILE A 117 -17.82 -16.57 -1.78
CA ILE A 117 -18.12 -17.21 -3.07
C ILE A 117 -16.89 -17.12 -3.99
N ALA A 118 -16.23 -18.24 -4.24
CA ALA A 118 -14.99 -18.30 -5.01
C ALA A 118 -15.13 -17.90 -6.48
N ASP A 119 -16.31 -18.13 -7.06
CA ASP A 119 -16.61 -17.79 -8.47
C ASP A 119 -16.99 -16.30 -8.65
N LEU A 120 -16.94 -15.49 -7.58
CA LEU A 120 -17.18 -14.04 -7.62
C LEU A 120 -15.92 -13.25 -7.26
N LYS A 121 -15.57 -12.27 -8.09
CA LYS A 121 -14.66 -11.18 -7.68
C LYS A 121 -15.46 -10.12 -6.94
N VAL A 122 -15.23 -9.98 -5.64
CA VAL A 122 -15.92 -9.01 -4.79
C VAL A 122 -14.97 -7.87 -4.45
N ILE A 123 -15.40 -6.63 -4.69
CA ILE A 123 -14.63 -5.45 -4.29
C ILE A 123 -14.93 -5.10 -2.84
N SER A 124 -13.87 -4.86 -2.09
CA SER A 124 -13.93 -4.54 -0.67
C SER A 124 -14.60 -3.20 -0.40
N ARG A 125 -15.25 -3.09 0.77
CA ARG A 125 -15.97 -1.87 1.20
C ARG A 125 -15.10 -0.62 1.14
N THR A 126 -13.85 -0.70 1.56
CA THR A 126 -12.94 0.47 1.63
C THR A 126 -12.76 1.14 0.27
N SER A 127 -12.82 0.37 -0.83
CA SER A 127 -12.78 0.93 -2.17
C SER A 127 -14.07 1.61 -2.60
N THR A 128 -15.23 1.20 -2.07
CA THR A 128 -16.55 1.73 -2.45
C THR A 128 -17.08 2.83 -1.53
N GLN A 129 -16.58 2.92 -0.29
CA GLN A 129 -17.13 3.79 0.76
C GLN A 129 -17.13 5.30 0.41
N GLN A 130 -16.26 5.73 -0.49
CA GLN A 130 -16.15 7.13 -0.92
C GLN A 130 -17.23 7.55 -1.92
N TYR A 131 -17.94 6.59 -2.53
CA TYR A 131 -18.97 6.88 -3.52
C TYR A 131 -20.31 7.17 -2.85
N GLN A 132 -21.16 7.88 -3.58
CA GLN A 132 -22.56 8.08 -3.19
C GLN A 132 -23.34 6.77 -3.36
N SER A 133 -24.45 6.64 -2.63
CA SER A 133 -25.31 5.46 -2.72
C SER A 133 -25.98 5.25 -4.08
N LYS A 134 -26.20 6.35 -4.83
CA LYS A 134 -26.79 6.37 -6.18
C LYS A 134 -26.09 7.41 -7.05
N PRO A 135 -24.87 7.11 -7.52
CA PRO A 135 -24.07 8.06 -8.28
C PRO A 135 -24.53 8.11 -9.75
N GLY A 136 -24.41 9.28 -10.39
CA GLY A 136 -24.77 9.45 -11.80
C GLY A 136 -23.77 8.86 -12.80
N ASN A 137 -22.64 8.31 -12.34
CA ASN A 137 -21.48 7.92 -13.16
C ASN A 137 -21.02 6.48 -12.92
N LEU A 138 -21.95 5.52 -12.90
CA LEU A 138 -21.67 4.09 -12.66
C LEU A 138 -20.59 3.50 -13.57
N PHE A 139 -20.52 3.92 -14.84
CA PHE A 139 -19.49 3.46 -15.78
C PHE A 139 -18.07 3.76 -15.32
N GLU A 140 -17.81 4.99 -14.85
CA GLU A 140 -16.48 5.37 -14.40
C GLU A 140 -16.13 4.70 -13.06
N ILE A 141 -17.12 4.55 -12.17
CA ILE A 141 -16.95 3.83 -10.90
C ILE A 141 -16.58 2.37 -11.17
N ALA A 142 -17.32 1.69 -12.04
CA ALA A 142 -17.06 0.31 -12.42
C ALA A 142 -15.67 0.11 -13.02
N LYS A 143 -15.22 1.05 -13.86
CA LYS A 143 -13.88 1.06 -14.44
C LYS A 143 -12.80 1.28 -13.39
N GLN A 144 -12.99 2.22 -12.46
CA GLN A 144 -12.05 2.48 -11.35
C GLN A 144 -11.91 1.28 -10.41
N LEU A 145 -13.02 0.56 -10.17
CA LEU A 145 -13.06 -0.63 -9.30
C LEU A 145 -12.72 -1.93 -10.04
N GLY A 146 -12.71 -1.90 -11.37
CA GLY A 146 -12.46 -3.08 -12.21
C GLY A 146 -13.53 -4.16 -12.04
N VAL A 147 -14.82 -3.76 -12.05
CA VAL A 147 -15.98 -4.65 -11.96
C VAL A 147 -16.99 -4.46 -13.08
N ALA A 148 -17.73 -5.52 -13.42
CA ALA A 148 -18.78 -5.49 -14.43
C ALA A 148 -20.17 -5.15 -13.85
N ASN A 149 -20.40 -5.44 -12.57
CA ASN A 149 -21.69 -5.27 -11.91
C ASN A 149 -21.57 -4.42 -10.63
N ILE A 150 -22.61 -3.64 -10.36
CA ILE A 150 -22.72 -2.81 -9.16
C ILE A 150 -24.02 -3.15 -8.43
N LEU A 151 -23.94 -3.32 -7.11
CA LEU A 151 -25.09 -3.42 -6.21
C LEU A 151 -25.32 -2.06 -5.56
N GLU A 152 -26.52 -1.52 -5.76
CA GLU A 152 -27.04 -0.38 -5.01
C GLU A 152 -28.12 -0.85 -4.05
N GLY A 153 -28.36 -0.08 -2.99
CA GLY A 153 -29.42 -0.40 -2.06
C GLY A 153 -29.79 0.73 -1.13
N SER A 154 -30.88 0.53 -0.40
CA SER A 154 -31.31 1.40 0.68
C SER A 154 -31.87 0.59 1.84
N VAL A 155 -31.71 1.13 3.05
CA VAL A 155 -32.21 0.51 4.27
C VAL A 155 -33.02 1.52 5.07
N GLN A 156 -34.20 1.09 5.50
CA GLN A 156 -35.05 1.84 6.40
C GLN A 156 -35.31 1.01 7.64
N LYS A 157 -34.95 1.53 8.80
CA LYS A 157 -35.27 0.96 10.10
C LYS A 157 -36.26 1.86 10.83
N ALA A 158 -37.40 1.28 11.19
CA ALA A 158 -38.45 1.95 11.96
C ALA A 158 -38.88 1.03 13.09
N ALA A 159 -38.50 1.38 14.32
CA ALA A 159 -38.70 0.54 15.50
C ALA A 159 -38.17 -0.90 15.31
N ASP A 160 -39.08 -1.88 15.25
CA ASP A 160 -38.80 -3.30 15.07
C ASP A 160 -38.92 -3.78 13.61
N GLN A 161 -39.21 -2.88 12.66
CA GLN A 161 -39.30 -3.20 11.23
C GLN A 161 -38.11 -2.67 10.45
N VAL A 162 -37.66 -3.49 9.50
CA VAL A 162 -36.58 -3.17 8.58
C VAL A 162 -37.05 -3.45 7.16
N ARG A 163 -36.86 -2.46 6.28
CA ARG A 163 -37.01 -2.58 4.84
C ARG A 163 -35.65 -2.44 4.17
N VAL A 164 -35.26 -3.44 3.38
CA VAL A 164 -34.05 -3.40 2.56
C VAL A 164 -34.44 -3.46 1.10
N ASN A 165 -34.02 -2.47 0.30
CA ASN A 165 -34.15 -2.49 -1.15
C ASN A 165 -32.77 -2.68 -1.75
N VAL A 166 -32.67 -3.54 -2.75
CA VAL A 166 -31.42 -3.81 -3.45
C VAL A 166 -31.65 -3.95 -4.94
N GLN A 167 -30.69 -3.50 -5.73
CA GLN A 167 -30.69 -3.66 -7.18
C GLN A 167 -29.28 -3.96 -7.69
N LEU A 168 -29.19 -4.97 -8.55
CA LEU A 168 -27.98 -5.41 -9.21
C LEU A 168 -27.99 -4.92 -10.65
N ILE A 169 -26.99 -4.13 -11.01
CA ILE A 169 -26.89 -3.44 -12.30
C ILE A 169 -25.66 -3.94 -13.04
N GLN A 170 -25.83 -4.35 -14.30
CA GLN A 170 -24.75 -4.60 -15.25
C GLN A 170 -24.38 -3.29 -15.95
N VAL A 171 -23.16 -2.82 -15.70
CA VAL A 171 -22.77 -1.44 -16.03
C VAL A 171 -22.55 -1.22 -17.52
N ALA A 172 -22.04 -2.22 -18.25
CA ALA A 172 -21.75 -2.10 -19.67
C ALA A 172 -23.00 -1.83 -20.52
N SER A 173 -24.17 -2.30 -20.09
CA SER A 173 -25.45 -2.18 -20.78
C SER A 173 -26.49 -1.37 -20.03
N ASP A 174 -26.13 -0.81 -18.86
CA ASP A 174 -27.06 -0.15 -17.92
C ASP A 174 -28.32 -1.00 -17.61
N SER A 175 -28.13 -2.32 -17.47
CA SER A 175 -29.24 -3.28 -17.32
C SER A 175 -29.42 -3.67 -15.86
N HIS A 176 -30.66 -3.56 -15.36
CA HIS A 176 -31.03 -4.08 -14.04
C HIS A 176 -31.22 -5.59 -14.14
N LEU A 177 -30.21 -6.36 -13.70
CA LEU A 177 -30.23 -7.81 -13.73
C LEU A 177 -31.22 -8.39 -12.72
N TRP A 178 -31.32 -7.75 -11.57
CA TRP A 178 -32.18 -8.17 -10.46
C TRP A 178 -32.46 -6.98 -9.54
N ALA A 179 -33.66 -6.94 -8.95
CA ALA A 179 -34.01 -6.03 -7.88
C ALA A 179 -35.08 -6.67 -7.00
N ASP A 180 -35.01 -6.43 -5.69
CA ASP A 180 -35.97 -6.98 -4.72
C ASP A 180 -36.10 -6.09 -3.48
N THR A 181 -37.19 -6.30 -2.73
CA THR A 181 -37.51 -5.60 -1.49
C THR A 181 -37.79 -6.60 -0.38
N TYR A 182 -37.07 -6.46 0.73
CA TYR A 182 -37.21 -7.30 1.91
C TYR A 182 -37.81 -6.51 3.06
N ASP A 183 -39.06 -6.83 3.39
CA ASP A 183 -39.74 -6.33 4.58
C ASP A 183 -39.69 -7.40 5.68
N ARG A 184 -38.99 -7.11 6.78
CA ARG A 184 -38.80 -8.05 7.89
C ARG A 184 -38.89 -7.34 9.24
N LYS A 185 -39.17 -8.14 10.27
CA LYS A 185 -38.89 -7.72 11.65
C LYS A 185 -37.39 -7.78 11.91
N LEU A 186 -36.89 -6.97 12.84
CA LEU A 186 -35.47 -6.91 13.20
C LEU A 186 -34.91 -8.28 13.63
N VAL A 187 -35.73 -9.13 14.24
CA VAL A 187 -35.35 -10.51 14.62
C VAL A 187 -35.24 -11.48 13.44
N ASP A 188 -35.89 -11.15 12.32
CA ASP A 188 -35.90 -11.96 11.10
C ASP A 188 -34.93 -11.42 10.04
N ILE A 189 -34.27 -10.27 10.29
CA ILE A 189 -33.38 -9.61 9.32
C ILE A 189 -32.12 -10.43 9.05
N PHE A 190 -31.66 -11.24 10.02
CA PHE A 190 -30.38 -11.97 9.96
C PHE A 190 -30.28 -13.01 8.82
N GLY A 191 -31.40 -13.32 8.17
CA GLY A 191 -31.46 -14.19 7.00
C GLY A 191 -31.41 -13.43 5.67
N VAL A 192 -31.75 -12.14 5.68
CA VAL A 192 -31.92 -11.34 4.45
C VAL A 192 -30.59 -11.16 3.73
N GLU A 193 -29.49 -10.95 4.44
CA GLU A 193 -28.17 -10.81 3.79
C GLU A 193 -27.76 -12.12 3.09
N SER A 194 -28.22 -13.26 3.60
CA SER A 194 -28.00 -14.59 2.99
C SER A 194 -28.85 -14.80 1.75
N GLU A 195 -30.11 -14.37 1.80
CA GLU A 195 -31.03 -14.40 0.65
C GLU A 195 -30.51 -13.51 -0.48
N ILE A 196 -30.08 -12.28 -0.15
CA ILE A 196 -29.48 -11.33 -1.10
C ILE A 196 -28.22 -11.92 -1.74
N ALA A 197 -27.28 -12.46 -0.94
CA ALA A 197 -26.04 -13.03 -1.47
C ALA A 197 -26.30 -14.22 -2.44
N LYS A 198 -27.29 -15.06 -2.13
CA LYS A 198 -27.70 -16.17 -3.02
C LYS A 198 -28.36 -15.66 -4.30
N ALA A 199 -29.27 -14.71 -4.20
CA ALA A 199 -29.94 -14.11 -5.36
C ALA A 199 -28.94 -13.43 -6.31
N ILE A 200 -27.94 -12.75 -5.77
CA ILE A 200 -26.83 -12.17 -6.55
C ILE A 200 -26.03 -13.26 -7.24
N ALA A 201 -25.64 -14.32 -6.52
CA ALA A 201 -24.88 -15.43 -7.09
C ALA A 201 -25.65 -16.10 -8.24
N GLU A 202 -26.96 -16.33 -8.08
CA GLU A 202 -27.84 -16.88 -9.11
C GLU A 202 -27.96 -15.95 -10.32
N SER A 203 -28.18 -14.65 -10.09
CA SER A 203 -28.31 -13.64 -11.15
C SER A 203 -27.03 -13.49 -11.98
N LEU A 204 -25.86 -13.61 -11.33
CA LEU A 204 -24.55 -13.59 -11.99
C LEU A 204 -24.10 -14.96 -12.49
N GLN A 205 -24.93 -16.00 -12.33
CA GLN A 205 -24.63 -17.38 -12.70
C GLN A 205 -23.31 -17.89 -12.08
N ALA A 206 -23.01 -17.43 -10.87
CA ALA A 206 -21.87 -17.87 -10.07
C ALA A 206 -22.13 -19.27 -9.51
N LYS A 207 -21.13 -20.14 -9.61
CA LYS A 207 -21.23 -21.50 -9.07
C LYS A 207 -21.09 -21.45 -7.56
N LEU A 208 -22.09 -21.99 -6.87
CA LEU A 208 -22.05 -22.21 -5.42
C LEU A 208 -21.80 -23.70 -5.14
N THR A 209 -20.72 -23.98 -4.44
CA THR A 209 -20.44 -25.30 -3.87
C THR A 209 -21.35 -25.56 -2.66
N GLY A 210 -21.53 -26.83 -2.28
CA GLY A 210 -22.34 -27.18 -1.10
C GLY A 210 -21.79 -26.57 0.19
N GLY A 211 -20.47 -26.44 0.32
CA GLY A 211 -19.82 -25.77 1.45
C GLY A 211 -20.14 -24.28 1.53
N GLU A 212 -20.08 -23.56 0.40
CA GLU A 212 -20.43 -22.14 0.33
C GLU A 212 -21.92 -21.93 0.66
N GLN A 213 -22.81 -22.79 0.14
CA GLN A 213 -24.25 -22.71 0.47
C GLN A 213 -24.51 -22.87 1.97
N GLN A 214 -23.82 -23.80 2.63
CA GLN A 214 -23.94 -24.01 4.06
C GLN A 214 -23.37 -22.82 4.85
N ALA A 215 -22.21 -22.29 4.44
CA ALA A 215 -21.60 -21.12 5.07
C ALA A 215 -22.48 -19.87 4.97
N LEU A 216 -23.18 -19.69 3.84
CA LEU A 216 -24.13 -18.60 3.64
C LEU A 216 -25.40 -18.75 4.49
N ALA A 217 -25.79 -19.97 4.88
CA ALA A 217 -27.03 -20.21 5.62
C ALA A 217 -26.91 -20.01 7.14
N VAL A 218 -25.70 -19.81 7.67
CA VAL A 218 -25.47 -19.64 9.11
C VAL A 218 -26.05 -18.31 9.57
N LYS A 219 -26.97 -18.38 10.54
CA LYS A 219 -27.48 -17.22 11.27
C LYS A 219 -26.47 -16.79 12.32
N PRO A 220 -26.08 -15.50 12.42
CA PRO A 220 -25.05 -15.06 13.35
C PRO A 220 -25.50 -15.11 14.82
N THR A 221 -26.74 -14.72 15.12
CA THR A 221 -27.34 -14.69 16.47
C THR A 221 -28.87 -14.77 16.38
N ASN A 222 -29.54 -15.03 17.50
CA ASN A 222 -30.99 -14.87 17.66
C ASN A 222 -31.37 -13.67 18.57
N ASN A 223 -30.38 -12.90 19.04
CA ASN A 223 -30.59 -11.74 19.91
C ASN A 223 -30.41 -10.43 19.10
N SER A 224 -31.50 -9.70 18.90
CA SER A 224 -31.50 -8.45 18.12
C SER A 224 -30.70 -7.33 18.76
N GLU A 225 -30.65 -7.24 20.09
CA GLU A 225 -29.85 -6.21 20.78
C GLU A 225 -28.36 -6.51 20.64
N ALA A 226 -27.97 -7.79 20.71
CA ALA A 226 -26.60 -8.22 20.48
C ALA A 226 -26.17 -7.94 19.04
N TYR A 227 -27.04 -8.20 18.06
CA TYR A 227 -26.80 -7.88 16.66
C TYR A 227 -26.71 -6.38 16.41
N ASP A 228 -27.56 -5.57 17.05
CA ASP A 228 -27.50 -4.12 16.94
C ASP A 228 -26.14 -3.55 17.38
N ALA A 229 -25.66 -3.99 18.55
CA ALA A 229 -24.34 -3.62 19.06
C ALA A 229 -23.22 -4.08 18.12
N TYR A 230 -23.34 -5.29 17.56
CA TYR A 230 -22.41 -5.81 16.56
C TYR A 230 -22.37 -4.95 15.28
N LEU A 231 -23.52 -4.57 14.71
CA LEU A 231 -23.57 -3.71 13.52
C LEU A 231 -23.00 -2.31 13.78
N ARG A 232 -23.20 -1.75 14.99
CA ARG A 232 -22.55 -0.50 15.39
C ARG A 232 -21.02 -0.65 15.43
N GLY A 233 -20.54 -1.79 15.95
CA GLY A 233 -19.13 -2.17 15.92
C GLY A 233 -18.58 -2.22 14.50
N LEU A 234 -19.23 -2.96 13.59
CA LEU A 234 -18.83 -3.05 12.17
C LEU A 234 -18.81 -1.68 11.49
N ALA A 235 -19.89 -0.92 11.64
CA ALA A 235 -20.03 0.37 10.98
C ALA A 235 -19.01 1.39 11.49
N LEU A 236 -18.61 1.31 12.77
CA LEU A 236 -17.55 2.15 13.33
C LEU A 236 -16.16 1.64 12.92
N GLU A 237 -15.90 0.33 12.96
CA GLU A 237 -14.65 -0.30 12.54
C GLU A 237 -14.32 0.12 11.10
N ALA A 238 -15.32 0.11 10.22
CA ALA A 238 -15.14 0.45 8.82
C ALA A 238 -14.95 1.96 8.54
N ARG A 239 -15.09 2.84 9.55
CA ARG A 239 -14.81 4.29 9.44
C ARG A 239 -13.73 4.78 10.40
N ALA A 240 -13.21 3.89 11.25
CA ALA A 240 -12.33 4.26 12.36
C ALA A 240 -11.04 4.87 11.81
N SER A 241 -10.74 6.09 12.25
CA SER A 241 -9.55 6.84 11.82
C SER A 241 -8.77 7.41 13.00
N SER A 242 -9.14 7.06 14.24
CA SER A 242 -8.50 7.56 15.46
C SER A 242 -8.32 6.45 16.51
N PRO A 243 -7.36 6.61 17.45
CA PRO A 243 -7.23 5.72 18.61
C PRO A 243 -8.53 5.58 19.41
N ASP A 244 -9.24 6.69 19.65
CA ASP A 244 -10.50 6.72 20.38
C ASP A 244 -11.59 5.89 19.70
N ASP A 245 -11.61 5.85 18.37
CA ASP A 245 -12.57 5.02 17.64
C ASP A 245 -12.25 3.54 17.80
N SER A 246 -10.97 3.16 17.90
CA SER A 246 -10.57 1.76 18.12
C SER A 246 -11.10 1.22 19.45
N GLU A 247 -11.05 2.00 20.53
CA GLU A 247 -11.61 1.60 21.83
C GLU A 247 -13.14 1.56 21.82
N LYS A 248 -13.80 2.50 21.12
CA LYS A 248 -15.27 2.45 20.94
C LYS A 248 -15.72 1.21 20.18
N VAL A 249 -14.97 0.78 19.16
CA VAL A 249 -15.21 -0.47 18.42
C VAL A 249 -15.15 -1.67 19.36
N VAL A 250 -14.11 -1.74 20.21
CA VAL A 250 -14.00 -2.77 21.25
C VAL A 250 -15.25 -2.76 22.14
N GLY A 251 -15.66 -1.59 22.63
CA GLY A 251 -16.84 -1.45 23.50
C GLY A 251 -18.15 -1.93 22.87
N PHE A 252 -18.36 -1.70 21.57
CA PHE A 252 -19.55 -2.22 20.87
C PHE A 252 -19.55 -3.76 20.78
N TYR A 253 -18.40 -4.37 20.47
CA TYR A 253 -18.30 -5.82 20.43
C TYR A 253 -18.38 -6.45 21.83
N GLU A 254 -17.84 -5.81 22.87
CA GLU A 254 -18.03 -6.22 24.26
C GLU A 254 -19.51 -6.21 24.66
N ARG A 255 -20.24 -5.15 24.29
CA ARG A 255 -21.68 -5.08 24.54
C ARG A 255 -22.43 -6.19 23.83
N SER A 256 -22.07 -6.50 22.59
CA SER A 256 -22.68 -7.58 21.80
C SER A 256 -22.53 -8.93 22.49
N VAL A 257 -21.31 -9.30 22.91
CA VAL A 257 -21.07 -10.61 23.57
C VAL A 257 -21.62 -10.69 24.99
N GLN A 258 -21.82 -9.56 25.67
CA GLN A 258 -22.52 -9.51 26.96
C GLN A 258 -24.01 -9.80 26.81
N LEU A 259 -24.62 -9.37 25.71
CA LEU A 259 -26.04 -9.59 25.40
C LEU A 259 -26.30 -11.00 24.87
N ASP A 260 -25.37 -11.55 24.10
CA ASP A 260 -25.42 -12.93 23.61
C ASP A 260 -24.03 -13.60 23.72
N PRO A 261 -23.76 -14.33 24.82
CA PRO A 261 -22.51 -15.05 25.02
C PRO A 261 -22.24 -16.16 23.99
N ASP A 262 -23.25 -16.64 23.26
CA ASP A 262 -23.11 -17.68 22.23
C ASP A 262 -22.85 -17.07 20.83
N PHE A 263 -22.76 -15.74 20.72
CA PHE A 263 -22.54 -15.02 19.46
C PHE A 263 -21.06 -15.12 19.00
N ALA A 264 -20.69 -16.26 18.43
CA ALA A 264 -19.30 -16.58 18.04
C ALA A 264 -18.62 -15.52 17.16
N LEU A 265 -19.36 -14.94 16.20
CA LEU A 265 -18.85 -13.91 15.30
C LEU A 265 -18.46 -12.62 16.04
N ALA A 266 -19.27 -12.20 17.02
CA ALA A 266 -18.96 -11.04 17.86
C ALA A 266 -17.72 -11.30 18.73
N TRP A 267 -17.55 -12.52 19.26
CA TRP A 267 -16.32 -12.90 19.97
C TRP A 267 -15.07 -12.85 19.06
N ALA A 268 -15.18 -13.34 17.83
CA ALA A 268 -14.09 -13.28 16.86
C ALA A 268 -13.71 -11.83 16.52
N ARG A 269 -14.70 -10.96 16.28
CA ARG A 269 -14.47 -9.52 16.06
C ARG A 269 -13.89 -8.82 17.28
N LEU A 270 -14.37 -9.12 18.49
CA LEU A 270 -13.83 -8.59 19.74
C LEU A 270 -12.35 -8.96 19.90
N SER A 271 -11.98 -10.21 19.59
CA SER A 271 -10.58 -10.63 19.59
C SER A 271 -9.76 -9.84 18.57
N ARG A 272 -10.26 -9.63 17.36
CA ARG A 272 -9.53 -8.87 16.34
C ARG A 272 -9.35 -7.40 16.71
N ALA A 273 -10.39 -6.76 17.21
CA ALA A 273 -10.35 -5.36 17.64
C ALA A 273 -9.35 -5.15 18.78
N ASN A 274 -9.34 -6.02 19.79
CA ASN A 274 -8.33 -5.95 20.86
C ASN A 274 -6.91 -6.23 20.34
N ALA A 275 -6.74 -7.18 19.42
CA ALA A 275 -5.44 -7.46 18.80
C ALA A 275 -4.91 -6.26 18.00
N HIS A 276 -5.81 -5.53 17.31
CA HIS A 276 -5.46 -4.30 16.58
C HIS A 276 -4.98 -3.19 17.53
N VAL A 277 -5.73 -2.95 18.62
CA VAL A 277 -5.35 -1.98 19.68
C VAL A 277 -3.97 -2.33 20.26
N TYR A 278 -3.73 -3.62 20.52
CA TYR A 278 -2.44 -4.11 20.99
C TYR A 278 -1.31 -3.87 19.97
N PHE A 279 -1.56 -4.21 18.70
CA PHE A 279 -0.59 -4.06 17.62
C PHE A 279 -0.21 -2.61 17.33
N ALA A 280 -1.20 -1.72 17.37
CA ALA A 280 -1.04 -0.29 17.16
C ALA A 280 -0.32 0.42 18.32
N GLY A 281 0.04 -0.31 19.39
CA GLY A 281 0.76 0.24 20.53
C GLY A 281 -0.10 1.09 21.47
N LEU A 282 -1.42 1.14 21.25
CA LEU A 282 -2.36 1.95 22.04
C LEU A 282 -2.52 1.40 23.47
N ASP A 283 -2.60 0.07 23.60
CA ASP A 283 -2.60 -0.64 24.88
C ASP A 283 -1.89 -1.99 24.74
N THR A 284 -0.65 -2.05 25.21
CA THR A 284 0.20 -3.25 25.18
C THR A 284 0.21 -4.01 26.50
N THR A 285 -0.74 -3.73 27.41
CA THR A 285 -0.76 -4.34 28.73
C THR A 285 -1.04 -5.85 28.67
N PRO A 286 -0.56 -6.62 29.67
CA PRO A 286 -0.93 -8.03 29.82
C PRO A 286 -2.46 -8.23 29.90
N ALA A 287 -3.18 -7.29 30.52
CA ALA A 287 -4.64 -7.36 30.64
C ALA A 287 -5.34 -7.33 29.26
N ARG A 288 -4.90 -6.45 28.35
CA ARG A 288 -5.40 -6.39 26.97
C ARG A 288 -5.11 -7.69 26.21
N ARG A 289 -3.88 -8.19 26.33
CA ARG A 289 -3.46 -9.45 25.72
C ARG A 289 -4.33 -10.61 26.18
N ASP A 290 -4.55 -10.72 27.49
CA ASP A 290 -5.34 -11.81 28.08
C ASP A 290 -6.84 -11.66 27.73
N ALA A 291 -7.36 -10.43 27.59
CA ALA A 291 -8.72 -10.18 27.10
C ALA A 291 -8.88 -10.63 25.63
N THR A 292 -7.88 -10.32 24.80
CA THR A 292 -7.82 -10.76 23.40
C THR A 292 -7.87 -12.28 23.31
N GLU A 293 -7.02 -12.97 24.09
CA GLU A 293 -6.94 -14.42 24.12
C GLU A 293 -8.23 -15.08 24.63
N ARG A 294 -8.88 -14.51 25.68
CA ARG A 294 -10.18 -15.00 26.15
C ARG A 294 -11.25 -14.90 25.05
N ALA A 295 -11.33 -13.78 24.34
CA ALA A 295 -12.29 -13.61 23.26
C ALA A 295 -12.05 -14.63 22.14
N LEU A 296 -10.79 -14.84 21.74
CA LEU A 296 -10.41 -15.85 20.74
C LEU A 296 -10.81 -17.27 21.18
N ASN A 297 -10.46 -17.65 22.41
CA ASN A 297 -10.74 -18.97 22.95
C ASN A 297 -12.25 -19.24 23.01
N THR A 298 -13.07 -18.24 23.30
CA THR A 298 -14.53 -18.37 23.27
C THR A 298 -15.05 -18.54 21.85
N ALA A 299 -14.59 -17.72 20.89
CA ALA A 299 -14.94 -17.87 19.48
C ALA A 299 -14.59 -19.28 18.95
N GLN A 300 -13.42 -19.80 19.32
CA GLN A 300 -12.98 -21.16 18.97
C GLN A 300 -13.84 -22.26 19.59
N LYS A 301 -14.30 -22.09 20.84
CA LYS A 301 -15.22 -23.06 21.47
C LYS A 301 -16.57 -23.11 20.77
N LEU A 302 -17.08 -21.96 20.36
CA LEU A 302 -18.40 -21.84 19.74
C LEU A 302 -18.37 -22.28 18.26
N GLN A 303 -17.38 -21.81 17.49
CA GLN A 303 -17.25 -22.06 16.06
C GLN A 303 -15.77 -22.17 15.64
N PRO A 304 -15.11 -23.32 15.86
CA PRO A 304 -13.66 -23.48 15.65
C PRO A 304 -13.22 -23.40 14.18
N ASN A 305 -14.12 -23.69 13.24
CA ASN A 305 -13.83 -23.74 11.81
C ASN A 305 -14.52 -22.63 11.02
N SER A 306 -15.16 -21.64 11.68
CA SER A 306 -15.69 -20.49 10.95
C SER A 306 -14.54 -19.64 10.40
N PRO A 307 -14.70 -19.06 9.20
CA PRO A 307 -13.67 -18.20 8.62
C PRO A 307 -13.28 -17.05 9.53
N GLU A 308 -14.24 -16.48 10.26
CA GLU A 308 -14.05 -15.33 11.12
C GLU A 308 -13.27 -15.69 12.39
N THR A 309 -13.49 -16.87 12.98
CA THR A 309 -12.67 -17.39 14.09
C THR A 309 -11.24 -17.68 13.64
N LEU A 310 -11.06 -18.30 12.47
CA LEU A 310 -9.72 -18.57 11.92
C LEU A 310 -8.97 -17.26 11.60
N LEU A 311 -9.69 -16.25 11.13
CA LEU A 311 -9.12 -14.91 10.89
C LEU A 311 -8.73 -14.22 12.20
N ALA A 312 -9.55 -14.32 13.24
CA ALA A 312 -9.19 -13.84 14.58
C ALA A 312 -7.95 -14.55 15.14
N GLN A 313 -7.84 -15.86 14.93
CA GLN A 313 -6.65 -16.63 15.32
C GLN A 313 -5.42 -16.16 14.53
N ALA A 314 -5.52 -16.01 13.21
CA ALA A 314 -4.42 -15.55 12.36
C ALA A 314 -3.90 -14.18 12.82
N TYR A 315 -4.82 -13.24 13.08
CA TYR A 315 -4.46 -11.92 13.59
C TYR A 315 -3.88 -11.96 15.00
N TYR A 316 -4.40 -12.77 15.92
CA TYR A 316 -3.77 -12.93 17.23
C TYR A 316 -2.32 -13.43 17.10
N GLN A 317 -2.05 -14.40 16.23
CA GLN A 317 -0.70 -14.89 16.02
C GLN A 317 0.22 -13.82 15.41
N TYR A 318 -0.28 -13.04 14.44
CA TYR A 318 0.51 -12.00 13.79
C TYR A 318 0.74 -10.77 14.69
N TRP A 319 -0.33 -10.22 15.24
CA TRP A 319 -0.36 -8.93 15.94
C TRP A 319 0.06 -9.02 17.39
N VAL A 320 -0.27 -10.12 18.08
CA VAL A 320 -0.02 -10.28 19.51
C VAL A 320 1.19 -11.18 19.76
N ARG A 321 1.22 -12.36 19.15
CA ARG A 321 2.28 -13.36 19.40
C ARG A 321 3.53 -13.18 18.55
N ARG A 322 3.42 -12.47 17.41
CA ARG A 322 4.47 -12.35 16.38
C ARG A 322 4.94 -13.71 15.84
N ASP A 323 4.05 -14.70 15.85
CA ASP A 323 4.31 -16.02 15.27
C ASP A 323 3.91 -16.00 13.79
N TYR A 324 4.85 -15.57 12.95
CA TYR A 324 4.63 -15.37 11.51
C TYR A 324 4.31 -16.67 10.76
N GLU A 325 4.94 -17.78 11.15
CA GLU A 325 4.71 -19.09 10.50
C GLU A 325 3.29 -19.59 10.78
N LEU A 326 2.87 -19.55 12.06
CA LEU A 326 1.52 -19.97 12.41
C LEU A 326 0.47 -19.01 11.83
N ALA A 327 0.72 -17.70 11.85
CA ALA A 327 -0.15 -16.72 11.22
C ALA A 327 -0.31 -16.98 9.72
N LYS A 328 0.79 -17.19 8.98
CA LYS A 328 0.78 -17.49 7.54
C LYS A 328 -0.02 -18.75 7.24
N ALA A 329 0.16 -19.82 8.03
CA ALA A 329 -0.60 -21.05 7.87
C ALA A 329 -2.12 -20.82 8.08
N MET A 330 -2.50 -20.05 9.10
CA MET A 330 -3.90 -19.73 9.36
C MET A 330 -4.51 -18.83 8.27
N PHE A 331 -3.83 -17.76 7.86
CA PHE A 331 -4.27 -16.92 6.74
C PHE A 331 -4.41 -17.72 5.44
N GLY A 332 -3.51 -18.69 5.19
CA GLY A 332 -3.62 -19.62 4.07
C GLY A 332 -4.94 -20.40 4.06
N ARG A 333 -5.36 -20.92 5.23
CA ARG A 333 -6.66 -21.59 5.37
C ARG A 333 -7.84 -20.64 5.18
N VAL A 334 -7.74 -19.42 5.71
CA VAL A 334 -8.81 -18.42 5.57
C VAL A 334 -8.98 -18.00 4.11
N ARG A 335 -7.89 -17.90 3.34
CA ARG A 335 -7.93 -17.53 1.92
C ARG A 335 -8.82 -18.46 1.09
N ASP A 336 -8.82 -19.75 1.41
CA ASP A 336 -9.65 -20.74 0.71
C ASP A 336 -11.14 -20.61 1.09
N LEU A 337 -11.45 -20.02 2.26
CA LEU A 337 -12.82 -19.82 2.77
C LEU A 337 -13.38 -18.42 2.47
N LEU A 338 -12.51 -17.42 2.32
CA LEU A 338 -12.83 -16.02 2.02
C LEU A 338 -12.03 -15.53 0.80
N PRO A 339 -12.22 -16.15 -0.39
CA PRO A 339 -11.46 -15.80 -1.60
C PRO A 339 -11.66 -14.35 -2.06
N GLY A 340 -12.79 -13.71 -1.70
CA GLY A 340 -13.07 -12.31 -2.00
C GLY A 340 -12.57 -11.29 -0.97
N SER A 341 -11.88 -11.72 0.10
CA SER A 341 -11.36 -10.81 1.13
C SER A 341 -10.00 -10.25 0.74
N SER A 342 -9.87 -8.93 0.64
CA SER A 342 -8.58 -8.25 0.40
C SER A 342 -7.64 -8.29 1.62
N ASP A 343 -8.22 -8.45 2.81
CA ASP A 343 -7.56 -8.45 4.11
C ASP A 343 -6.54 -9.60 4.21
N VAL A 344 -6.91 -10.79 3.72
CA VAL A 344 -6.09 -12.01 3.78
C VAL A 344 -4.80 -11.91 2.96
N PRO A 345 -4.82 -11.61 1.64
CA PRO A 345 -3.59 -11.40 0.88
C PRO A 345 -2.80 -10.21 1.42
N GLY A 346 -3.45 -9.15 1.95
CA GLY A 346 -2.74 -8.00 2.53
C GLY A 346 -1.90 -8.40 3.75
N ALA A 347 -2.49 -9.17 4.67
CA ALA A 347 -1.77 -9.71 5.82
C ALA A 347 -0.65 -10.68 5.42
N LEU A 348 -0.88 -11.53 4.41
CA LEU A 348 0.15 -12.43 3.87
C LEU A 348 1.30 -11.65 3.21
N ALA A 349 1.03 -10.54 2.53
CA ALA A 349 2.05 -9.66 1.98
C ALA A 349 2.93 -9.08 3.09
N LEU A 350 2.31 -8.53 4.13
CA LEU A 350 2.98 -7.97 5.30
C LEU A 350 3.87 -8.99 6.01
N ILE A 351 3.38 -10.22 6.21
CA ILE A 351 4.16 -11.30 6.80
C ILE A 351 5.32 -11.70 5.88
N ALA A 352 5.06 -11.87 4.58
CA ALA A 352 6.07 -12.28 3.61
C ALA A 352 7.25 -11.28 3.57
N ARG A 353 6.99 -9.96 3.55
CA ARG A 353 8.08 -8.97 3.58
C ARG A 353 8.89 -9.01 4.88
N ARG A 354 8.25 -9.19 6.04
CA ARG A 354 8.96 -9.32 7.34
C ARG A 354 9.83 -10.57 7.42
N GLN A 355 9.45 -11.64 6.72
CA GLN A 355 10.26 -12.86 6.58
C GLN A 355 11.30 -12.79 5.45
N GLY A 356 11.41 -11.66 4.74
CA GLY A 356 12.32 -11.50 3.59
C GLY A 356 11.86 -12.20 2.30
N HIS A 357 10.63 -12.72 2.25
CA HIS A 357 10.02 -13.32 1.05
C HIS A 357 9.40 -12.24 0.14
N TRP A 358 10.25 -11.36 -0.38
CA TRP A 358 9.82 -10.15 -1.10
C TRP A 358 8.97 -10.41 -2.35
N ASP A 359 9.35 -11.37 -3.19
CA ASP A 359 8.57 -11.72 -4.40
C ASP A 359 7.15 -12.21 -4.04
N GLN A 360 7.04 -12.99 -2.95
CA GLN A 360 5.73 -13.41 -2.44
C GLN A 360 4.93 -12.21 -1.94
N SER A 361 5.58 -11.26 -1.25
CA SER A 361 4.93 -10.03 -0.80
C SER A 361 4.36 -9.22 -1.95
N VAL A 362 5.11 -9.06 -3.06
CA VAL A 362 4.64 -8.34 -4.24
C VAL A 362 3.44 -9.04 -4.86
N ALA A 363 3.51 -10.36 -5.05
CA ALA A 363 2.40 -11.14 -5.62
C ALA A 363 1.12 -11.07 -4.75
N TYR A 364 1.27 -11.00 -3.42
CA TYR A 364 0.14 -10.79 -2.53
C TYR A 364 -0.41 -9.37 -2.60
N TRP A 365 0.45 -8.34 -2.70
CA TRP A 365 -0.02 -6.97 -2.90
C TRP A 365 -0.81 -6.79 -4.19
N GLU A 366 -0.39 -7.43 -5.28
CA GLU A 366 -1.14 -7.42 -6.54
C GLU A 366 -2.56 -8.00 -6.36
N GLN A 367 -2.69 -9.10 -5.59
CA GLN A 367 -3.99 -9.69 -5.26
C GLN A 367 -4.83 -8.76 -4.38
N THR A 368 -4.25 -8.18 -3.33
CA THR A 368 -4.92 -7.22 -2.45
C THR A 368 -5.45 -6.03 -3.23
N LEU A 369 -4.62 -5.41 -4.07
CA LEU A 369 -4.99 -4.23 -4.86
C LEU A 369 -5.97 -4.56 -6.00
N ALA A 370 -6.12 -5.83 -6.39
CA ALA A 370 -7.17 -6.26 -7.32
C ALA A 370 -8.55 -6.37 -6.66
N LEU A 371 -8.59 -6.67 -5.34
CA LEU A 371 -9.80 -6.79 -4.52
C LEU A 371 -10.18 -5.48 -3.81
N ASP A 372 -9.21 -4.60 -3.57
CA ASP A 372 -9.39 -3.33 -2.88
C ASP A 372 -8.58 -2.19 -3.54
N PRO A 373 -8.87 -1.87 -4.82
CA PRO A 373 -8.06 -0.99 -5.65
C PRO A 373 -7.99 0.48 -5.22
N ARG A 374 -8.87 0.92 -4.32
CA ARG A 374 -8.98 2.31 -3.84
C ARG A 374 -8.83 2.43 -2.32
N ASN A 375 -8.31 1.41 -1.65
CA ASN A 375 -7.90 1.50 -0.25
C ASN A 375 -6.54 2.19 -0.16
N THR A 376 -6.54 3.43 0.33
CA THR A 376 -5.34 4.27 0.44
C THR A 376 -4.29 3.66 1.36
N GLN A 377 -4.69 2.99 2.44
CA GLN A 377 -3.77 2.30 3.34
C GLN A 377 -3.03 1.16 2.64
N TRP A 378 -3.76 0.31 1.88
CA TRP A 378 -3.14 -0.77 1.11
C TRP A 378 -2.29 -0.26 -0.05
N LEU A 379 -2.70 0.82 -0.71
CA LEU A 379 -1.90 1.46 -1.73
C LEU A 379 -0.58 2.00 -1.17
N ALA A 380 -0.62 2.76 -0.08
CA ALA A 380 0.56 3.29 0.59
C ALA A 380 1.50 2.16 1.06
N THR A 381 0.97 1.14 1.73
CA THR A 381 1.76 0.02 2.24
C THR A 381 2.41 -0.82 1.12
N ALA A 382 1.71 -1.00 0.00
CA ALA A 382 2.29 -1.64 -1.19
C ALA A 382 3.38 -0.76 -1.83
N ALA A 383 3.14 0.55 -1.94
CA ALA A 383 4.11 1.51 -2.45
C ALA A 383 5.39 1.57 -1.60
N GLU A 384 5.26 1.54 -0.27
CA GLU A 384 6.39 1.37 0.64
C GLU A 384 7.19 0.11 0.32
N THR A 385 6.52 -1.02 0.13
CA THR A 385 7.17 -2.30 -0.20
C THR A 385 7.93 -2.21 -1.53
N TYR A 386 7.36 -1.56 -2.54
CA TYR A 386 8.06 -1.29 -3.80
C TYR A 386 9.26 -0.35 -3.60
N GLY A 387 9.13 0.64 -2.73
CA GLY A 387 10.23 1.53 -2.33
C GLY A 387 11.39 0.79 -1.66
N MET A 388 11.09 -0.12 -0.72
CA MET A 388 12.09 -0.99 -0.06
C MET A 388 12.84 -1.86 -1.07
N LEU A 389 12.14 -2.33 -2.11
CA LEU A 389 12.70 -3.07 -3.24
C LEU A 389 13.39 -2.18 -4.28
N ARG A 390 13.45 -0.86 -4.03
CA ARG A 390 14.02 0.16 -4.93
C ARG A 390 13.36 0.17 -6.31
N GLN A 391 12.12 -0.28 -6.39
CA GLN A 391 11.24 -0.17 -7.55
C GLN A 391 10.57 1.20 -7.54
N PHE A 392 11.37 2.28 -7.47
CA PHE A 392 10.90 3.65 -7.25
C PHE A 392 9.82 4.11 -8.24
N PRO A 393 9.90 3.82 -9.56
CA PRO A 393 8.83 4.20 -10.49
C PRO A 393 7.48 3.52 -10.18
N ALA A 394 7.50 2.27 -9.70
CA ALA A 394 6.29 1.56 -9.31
C ALA A 394 5.72 2.09 -7.98
N ALA A 395 6.61 2.44 -7.04
CA ALA A 395 6.24 3.07 -5.78
C ALA A 395 5.57 4.45 -6.00
N LEU A 396 6.23 5.35 -6.74
CA LEU A 396 5.69 6.68 -7.09
C LEU A 396 4.33 6.57 -7.80
N LYS A 397 4.23 5.72 -8.82
CA LYS A 397 2.95 5.49 -9.52
C LYS A 397 1.84 4.97 -8.59
N THR A 398 2.21 4.28 -7.52
CA THR A 398 1.22 3.79 -6.54
C THR A 398 0.84 4.89 -5.55
N TYR A 399 1.76 5.78 -5.16
CA TYR A 399 1.44 6.99 -4.39
C TYR A 399 0.60 7.99 -5.19
N ASP A 400 0.84 8.13 -6.50
CA ASP A 400 -0.04 8.92 -7.40
C ASP A 400 -1.51 8.47 -7.26
N ARG A 401 -1.75 7.15 -7.15
CA ARG A 401 -3.11 6.62 -6.93
C ARG A 401 -3.68 6.98 -5.57
N VAL A 402 -2.85 7.12 -4.54
CA VAL A 402 -3.28 7.62 -3.22
C VAL A 402 -3.68 9.09 -3.35
N LEU A 403 -2.87 9.90 -4.02
CA LEU A 403 -3.11 11.33 -4.23
C LEU A 403 -4.30 11.61 -5.16
N ASP A 404 -4.62 10.69 -6.08
CA ASP A 404 -5.85 10.71 -6.87
C ASP A 404 -7.12 10.53 -6.01
N ILE A 405 -7.00 9.88 -4.84
CA ILE A 405 -8.11 9.61 -3.91
C ILE A 405 -8.18 10.71 -2.85
N VAL A 406 -7.03 11.03 -2.24
CA VAL A 406 -6.87 12.05 -1.19
C VAL A 406 -5.82 13.06 -1.68
N PRO A 407 -6.25 14.10 -2.40
CA PRO A 407 -5.33 15.13 -2.87
C PRO A 407 -4.61 15.79 -1.70
N ASN A 408 -3.28 15.95 -1.82
CA ASN A 408 -2.40 16.52 -0.80
C ASN A 408 -2.37 15.73 0.53
N ASP A 409 -2.60 14.42 0.49
CA ASP A 409 -2.32 13.55 1.65
C ASP A 409 -0.86 13.73 2.10
N PRO A 410 -0.60 14.23 3.32
CA PRO A 410 0.74 14.65 3.73
C PRO A 410 1.72 13.47 3.80
N ASP A 411 1.24 12.28 4.15
CA ASP A 411 2.09 11.10 4.36
C ASP A 411 2.47 10.45 3.01
N ALA A 412 1.56 10.46 2.03
CA ALA A 412 1.88 10.11 0.64
C ALA A 412 2.89 11.09 0.03
N VAL A 413 2.70 12.41 0.21
CA VAL A 413 3.65 13.43 -0.27
C VAL A 413 5.03 13.27 0.40
N ALA A 414 5.06 13.00 1.71
CA ALA A 414 6.30 12.71 2.43
C ALA A 414 7.04 11.50 1.84
N SER A 415 6.29 10.45 1.52
CA SER A 415 6.83 9.22 0.95
C SER A 415 7.40 9.41 -0.46
N GLU A 416 6.72 10.18 -1.31
CA GLU A 416 7.25 10.57 -2.63
C GLU A 416 8.53 11.40 -2.50
N ALA A 417 8.54 12.40 -1.61
CA ALA A 417 9.71 13.23 -1.36
C ALA A 417 10.90 12.39 -0.89
N ARG A 418 10.67 11.42 0.01
CA ARG A 418 11.69 10.49 0.50
C ARG A 418 12.22 9.56 -0.58
N ILE A 419 11.38 9.12 -1.53
CA ILE A 419 11.84 8.38 -2.71
C ILE A 419 12.77 9.26 -3.55
N TYR A 420 12.39 10.50 -3.86
CA TYR A 420 13.25 11.42 -4.60
C TYR A 420 14.57 11.71 -3.86
N GLN A 421 14.55 11.86 -2.54
CA GLN A 421 15.76 11.97 -1.71
C GLN A 421 16.65 10.74 -1.82
N THR A 422 16.05 9.55 -1.79
CA THR A 422 16.72 8.26 -1.92
C THR A 422 17.36 8.08 -3.30
N GLU A 423 16.78 8.63 -4.35
CA GLU A 423 17.35 8.69 -5.71
C GLU A 423 18.41 9.80 -5.87
N GLY A 424 18.54 10.69 -4.88
CA GLY A 424 19.39 11.88 -4.94
C GLY A 424 18.80 13.05 -5.73
N ASN A 425 17.52 12.98 -6.09
CA ASN A 425 16.78 14.04 -6.78
C ASN A 425 16.22 15.06 -5.77
N LEU A 426 17.13 15.78 -5.11
CA LEU A 426 16.77 16.74 -4.07
C LEU A 426 15.89 17.90 -4.60
N GLU A 427 16.01 18.26 -5.88
CA GLU A 427 15.19 19.32 -6.48
C GLU A 427 13.69 18.96 -6.48
N GLN A 428 13.33 17.74 -6.88
CA GLN A 428 11.93 17.29 -6.88
C GLN A 428 11.40 17.09 -5.46
N ALA A 429 12.20 16.51 -4.57
CA ALA A 429 11.85 16.41 -3.15
C ALA A 429 11.59 17.79 -2.53
N GLY A 430 12.44 18.78 -2.80
CA GLY A 430 12.30 20.14 -2.30
C GLY A 430 11.02 20.83 -2.77
N LYS A 431 10.56 20.58 -4.02
CA LYS A 431 9.28 21.10 -4.53
C LYS A 431 8.08 20.61 -3.73
N LEU A 432 8.09 19.33 -3.36
CA LEU A 432 7.03 18.72 -2.55
C LEU A 432 7.01 19.26 -1.11
N LEU A 433 8.17 19.66 -0.58
CA LEU A 433 8.35 20.01 0.83
C LEU A 433 8.37 21.53 1.10
N VAL A 434 8.13 22.37 0.08
CA VAL A 434 8.26 23.84 0.19
C VAL A 434 7.30 24.46 1.23
N GLY A 435 6.13 23.85 1.46
CA GLY A 435 5.11 24.34 2.39
C GLY A 435 5.28 23.87 3.84
N VAL A 436 6.22 22.96 4.11
CA VAL A 436 6.40 22.35 5.44
C VAL A 436 7.05 23.35 6.39
N ASN A 437 6.46 23.52 7.57
CA ASN A 437 6.89 24.47 8.59
C ASN A 437 6.66 23.92 10.01
N ALA A 438 6.99 24.70 11.03
CA ALA A 438 6.89 24.30 12.44
C ALA A 438 5.49 23.82 12.86
N GLN A 439 4.43 24.36 12.25
CA GLN A 439 3.04 24.04 12.58
C GLN A 439 2.47 22.87 11.78
N THR A 440 3.25 22.26 10.88
CA THR A 440 2.78 21.13 10.06
C THR A 440 2.42 19.93 10.93
N PRO A 441 1.15 19.46 10.98
CA PRO A 441 0.76 18.44 11.95
C PRO A 441 1.38 17.05 11.70
N SER A 442 1.49 16.63 10.43
CA SER A 442 2.06 15.31 10.09
C SER A 442 3.55 15.26 10.42
N LEU A 443 3.91 14.28 11.26
CA LEU A 443 5.30 13.98 11.60
C LEU A 443 6.07 13.49 10.37
N GLU A 444 5.49 12.61 9.55
CA GLU A 444 6.19 12.01 8.40
C GLU A 444 6.66 13.05 7.39
N ILE A 445 5.80 14.02 7.03
CA ILE A 445 6.19 15.08 6.10
C ILE A 445 7.18 16.09 6.74
N PHE A 446 7.07 16.30 8.05
CA PHE A 446 8.05 17.09 8.80
C PHE A 446 9.43 16.43 8.79
N LEU A 447 9.51 15.12 9.03
CA LEU A 447 10.75 14.34 8.98
C LEU A 447 11.33 14.31 7.56
N ALA A 448 10.49 14.22 6.52
CA ALA A 448 10.95 14.34 5.14
C ALA A 448 11.59 15.71 4.86
N LYS A 449 11.04 16.82 5.39
CA LYS A 449 11.65 18.15 5.32
C LYS A 449 12.95 18.23 6.11
N MET A 450 13.03 17.62 7.29
CA MET A 450 14.28 17.57 8.06
C MET A 450 15.39 16.84 7.29
N ASN A 451 15.06 15.68 6.71
CA ASN A 451 15.99 14.93 5.86
C ASN A 451 16.43 15.75 4.64
N GLN A 452 15.52 16.49 4.01
CA GLN A 452 15.87 17.40 2.90
C GLN A 452 16.96 18.40 3.33
N LEU A 453 16.77 19.06 4.47
CA LEU A 453 17.70 20.08 4.97
C LEU A 453 19.06 19.47 5.31
N PHE A 454 19.09 18.24 5.85
CA PHE A 454 20.34 17.52 6.09
C PHE A 454 21.08 17.17 4.80
N LEU A 455 20.36 16.65 3.80
CA LEU A 455 20.94 16.27 2.51
C LEU A 455 21.45 17.49 1.73
N GLU A 456 20.79 18.64 1.85
CA GLU A 456 21.19 19.93 1.25
C GLU A 456 22.20 20.74 2.08
N ARG A 457 22.52 20.29 3.30
CA ARG A 457 23.44 20.99 4.23
C ARG A 457 22.91 22.33 4.74
N HIS A 458 21.59 22.50 4.77
CA HIS A 458 20.91 23.66 5.34
C HIS A 458 20.69 23.50 6.86
N PHE A 459 21.77 23.23 7.60
CA PHE A 459 21.70 22.90 9.04
C PHE A 459 21.14 24.04 9.89
N ASP A 460 21.45 25.30 9.57
CA ASP A 460 20.89 26.45 10.29
C ASP A 460 19.37 26.55 10.14
N GLU A 461 18.83 26.19 8.96
CA GLU A 461 17.38 26.13 8.76
C GLU A 461 16.77 24.96 9.53
N ALA A 462 17.44 23.80 9.55
CA ALA A 462 17.01 22.62 10.29
C ALA A 462 16.90 22.91 11.80
N ILE A 463 17.93 23.56 12.37
CA ILE A 463 17.95 23.99 13.77
C ILE A 463 16.77 24.94 14.06
N ARG A 464 16.58 25.97 13.23
CA ARG A 464 15.46 26.93 13.41
C ARG A 464 14.10 26.24 13.33
N LEU A 465 13.92 25.33 12.36
CA LEU A 465 12.65 24.66 12.12
C LEU A 465 12.24 23.76 13.30
N VAL A 466 13.14 22.89 13.77
CA VAL A 466 12.86 22.01 14.92
C VAL A 466 12.68 22.83 16.20
N HIS A 467 13.52 23.84 16.42
CA HIS A 467 13.39 24.71 17.59
C HIS A 467 12.04 25.42 17.60
N SER A 468 11.61 26.03 16.47
CA SER A 468 10.29 26.65 16.36
C SER A 468 9.18 25.65 16.66
N ARG A 469 9.23 24.43 16.09
CA ARG A 469 8.24 23.39 16.35
C ARG A 469 8.14 23.03 17.84
N LEU A 470 9.27 22.77 18.49
CA LEU A 470 9.32 22.43 19.92
C LEU A 470 8.80 23.56 20.83
N THR A 471 8.93 24.83 20.41
CA THR A 471 8.49 25.98 21.21
C THR A 471 7.06 26.45 20.92
N GLU A 472 6.61 26.33 19.67
CA GLU A 472 5.36 26.92 19.22
C GLU A 472 4.20 25.91 19.17
N SER A 473 4.50 24.61 18.97
CA SER A 473 3.47 23.58 18.83
C SER A 473 2.98 23.10 20.20
N ARG A 474 1.80 23.56 20.61
CA ARG A 474 1.22 23.26 21.93
C ARG A 474 0.69 21.83 22.08
N ASP A 475 0.37 21.18 20.97
CA ASP A 475 -0.37 19.91 20.93
C ASP A 475 0.44 18.72 20.42
N LEU A 476 1.78 18.81 20.41
CA LEU A 476 2.61 17.66 20.02
C LEU A 476 2.34 16.45 20.94
N PRO A 477 2.14 15.25 20.39
CA PRO A 477 2.07 14.02 21.18
C PRO A 477 3.28 13.84 22.10
N GLU A 478 3.11 13.18 23.25
CA GLU A 478 4.20 12.96 24.23
C GLU A 478 5.41 12.26 23.59
N PHE A 479 5.14 11.30 22.70
CA PHE A 479 6.16 10.63 21.91
C PHE A 479 6.97 11.63 21.05
N GLU A 480 6.30 12.46 20.24
CA GLU A 480 6.99 13.45 19.39
C GLU A 480 7.84 14.42 20.21
N ARG A 481 7.34 14.93 21.34
CA ARG A 481 8.12 15.81 22.24
C ARG A 481 9.38 15.15 22.79
N LEU A 482 9.36 13.83 22.96
CA LEU A 482 10.50 13.07 23.46
C LEU A 482 11.58 12.88 22.39
N PHE A 483 11.18 12.71 21.12
CA PHE A 483 12.08 12.31 20.04
C PHE A 483 12.52 13.42 19.11
N GLU A 484 11.68 14.43 18.85
CA GLU A 484 12.05 15.54 17.97
C GLU A 484 13.32 16.30 18.37
N PRO A 485 13.65 16.48 19.67
CA PRO A 485 14.91 17.10 20.07
C PRO A 485 16.16 16.34 19.62
N LEU A 486 16.05 15.05 19.23
CA LEU A 486 17.15 14.29 18.65
C LEU A 486 17.59 14.92 17.32
N PHE A 487 16.63 15.34 16.49
CA PHE A 487 16.94 16.00 15.21
C PHE A 487 17.58 17.37 15.44
N LEU A 488 17.25 18.06 16.53
CA LEU A 488 17.94 19.28 16.92
C LEU A 488 19.40 19.01 17.30
N ALA A 489 19.65 17.99 18.14
CA ALA A 489 21.01 17.61 18.54
C ALA A 489 21.86 17.21 17.32
N LEU A 490 21.31 16.40 16.40
CA LEU A 490 21.99 16.02 15.16
C LEU A 490 22.23 17.22 14.23
N ALA A 491 21.26 18.12 14.10
CA ALA A 491 21.42 19.34 13.28
C ALA A 491 22.53 20.25 13.83
N GLN A 492 22.59 20.43 15.16
CA GLN A 492 23.66 21.17 15.85
C GLN A 492 25.02 20.49 15.64
N GLU A 493 25.09 19.18 15.78
CA GLU A 493 26.33 18.42 15.55
C GLU A 493 26.84 18.59 14.11
N TYR A 494 25.97 18.43 13.11
CA TYR A 494 26.32 18.61 11.70
C TYR A 494 26.64 20.07 11.33
N ALA A 495 26.08 21.04 12.03
CA ALA A 495 26.48 22.45 11.93
C ALA A 495 27.83 22.75 12.60
N GLY A 496 28.40 21.81 13.36
CA GLY A 496 29.63 21.98 14.13
C GLY A 496 29.43 22.59 15.53
N ASP A 497 28.19 22.82 15.96
CA ASP A 497 27.85 23.24 17.33
C ASP A 497 27.82 22.03 18.29
N ILE A 498 29.01 21.46 18.52
CA ILE A 498 29.18 20.28 19.38
C ILE A 498 28.74 20.57 20.83
N ALA A 499 28.94 21.80 21.31
CA ALA A 499 28.55 22.18 22.66
C ALA A 499 27.02 22.22 22.80
N GLY A 500 26.32 22.86 21.85
CA GLY A 500 24.86 22.87 21.80
C GLY A 500 24.28 21.47 21.65
N ALA A 501 24.81 20.66 20.74
CA ALA A 501 24.39 19.28 20.53
C ALA A 501 24.44 18.44 21.81
N ARG A 502 25.53 18.56 22.58
CA ARG A 502 25.70 17.85 23.88
C ARG A 502 24.71 18.33 24.94
N VAL A 503 24.43 19.63 25.00
CA VAL A 503 23.43 20.16 25.93
C VAL A 503 22.04 19.60 25.61
N THR A 504 21.65 19.61 24.34
CA THR A 504 20.39 19.04 23.87
C THR A 504 20.32 17.54 24.18
N ALA A 505 21.35 16.78 23.85
CA ALA A 505 21.43 15.34 24.11
C ALA A 505 21.33 15.01 25.62
N GLN A 506 22.00 15.79 26.47
CA GLN A 506 21.95 15.61 27.92
C GLN A 506 20.54 15.83 28.50
N GLN A 507 19.78 16.79 27.95
CA GLN A 507 18.40 17.06 28.36
C GLN A 507 17.45 15.90 27.99
N MET A 508 17.75 15.17 26.92
CA MET A 508 16.94 14.05 26.44
C MET A 508 17.18 12.74 27.18
N LEU A 509 18.39 12.53 27.70
CA LEU A 509 18.83 11.22 28.22
C LEU A 509 17.89 10.67 29.31
N HIS A 510 17.62 11.44 30.37
CA HIS A 510 16.81 10.97 31.50
C HIS A 510 15.33 10.72 31.15
N PRO A 511 14.64 11.62 30.42
CA PRO A 511 13.29 11.32 29.90
C PRO A 511 13.26 10.04 29.06
N LEU A 512 14.22 9.87 28.14
CA LEU A 512 14.26 8.74 27.23
C LEU A 512 14.48 7.41 27.95
N GLU A 513 15.41 7.38 28.92
CA GLU A 513 15.61 6.21 29.79
C GLU A 513 14.36 5.86 30.61
N THR A 514 13.67 6.89 31.12
CA THR A 514 12.48 6.70 31.96
C THR A 514 11.34 6.08 31.18
N VAL A 515 11.10 6.54 29.95
CA VAL A 515 10.08 5.96 29.08
C VAL A 515 10.54 4.59 28.55
N GLY A 516 11.81 4.45 28.17
CA GLY A 516 12.38 3.18 27.71
C GLY A 516 12.29 2.07 28.75
N LYS A 517 12.39 2.38 30.05
CA LYS A 517 12.17 1.40 31.14
C LYS A 517 10.75 0.84 31.20
N LYS A 518 9.75 1.59 30.71
CA LYS A 518 8.35 1.13 30.62
C LYS A 518 8.13 0.19 29.43
N ALA A 519 9.00 0.25 28.42
CA ALA A 519 8.94 -0.57 27.21
C ALA A 519 10.33 -1.16 26.86
N PRO A 520 10.91 -2.02 27.71
CA PRO A 520 12.30 -2.47 27.58
C PRO A 520 12.57 -3.29 26.30
N ASP A 521 11.52 -3.87 25.73
CA ASP A 521 11.55 -4.70 24.53
C ASP A 521 11.36 -3.90 23.22
N ASN A 522 11.17 -2.58 23.31
CA ASN A 522 11.01 -1.74 22.12
C ASN A 522 12.39 -1.27 21.60
N PRO A 523 12.83 -1.75 20.42
CA PRO A 523 14.15 -1.46 19.87
C PRO A 523 14.37 0.02 19.52
N PHE A 524 13.30 0.79 19.33
CA PHE A 524 13.40 2.21 19.00
C PHE A 524 14.04 3.05 20.11
N PHE A 525 13.77 2.74 21.38
CA PHE A 525 14.40 3.44 22.51
C PHE A 525 15.90 3.16 22.58
N ALA A 526 16.32 1.92 22.30
CA ALA A 526 17.74 1.56 22.23
C ALA A 526 18.44 2.28 21.06
N LEU A 527 17.79 2.38 19.89
CA LEU A 527 18.28 3.20 18.78
C LEU A 527 18.47 4.66 19.20
N ALA A 528 17.44 5.27 19.81
CA ALA A 528 17.52 6.68 20.20
C ALA A 528 18.61 6.92 21.25
N LEU A 529 18.72 6.06 22.28
CA LEU A 529 19.78 6.14 23.29
C LEU A 529 21.17 6.00 22.66
N SER A 530 21.34 5.11 21.67
CA SER A 530 22.63 4.95 20.98
C SER A 530 23.11 6.22 20.29
N LEU A 531 22.19 6.97 19.65
CA LEU A 531 22.50 8.24 18.99
C LEU A 531 22.80 9.34 20.01
N ILE A 532 22.04 9.41 21.11
CA ILE A 532 22.30 10.36 22.20
C ILE A 532 23.67 10.14 22.82
N HIS A 533 24.03 8.88 23.14
CA HIS A 533 25.35 8.55 23.67
C HIS A 533 26.47 8.87 22.65
N ALA A 534 26.22 8.69 21.35
CA ALA A 534 27.18 9.06 20.30
C ALA A 534 27.43 10.58 20.31
N VAL A 535 26.38 11.41 20.33
CA VAL A 535 26.49 12.89 20.43
C VAL A 535 27.22 13.31 21.71
N LEU A 536 27.00 12.62 22.82
CA LEU A 536 27.70 12.86 24.10
C LEU A 536 29.18 12.43 24.06
N GLY A 537 29.60 11.64 23.07
CA GLY A 537 30.95 11.07 22.96
C GLY A 537 31.16 9.83 23.84
N GLU A 538 30.09 9.21 24.33
CA GLU A 538 30.09 8.05 25.22
C GLU A 538 30.15 6.76 24.39
N LYS A 539 31.31 6.50 23.79
CA LYS A 539 31.53 5.45 22.79
C LYS A 539 30.96 4.07 23.17
N ASP A 540 31.31 3.56 24.34
CA ASP A 540 30.92 2.20 24.74
C ASP A 540 29.40 2.11 24.99
N ALA A 541 28.80 3.14 25.58
CA ALA A 541 27.36 3.20 25.78
C ALA A 541 26.60 3.27 24.45
N ALA A 542 27.10 4.08 23.51
CA ALA A 542 26.51 4.22 22.17
C ALA A 542 26.50 2.89 21.41
N ILE A 543 27.63 2.18 21.38
CA ILE A 543 27.74 0.89 20.71
C ILE A 543 26.86 -0.16 21.39
N ASN A 544 26.86 -0.23 22.72
CA ASN A 544 26.06 -1.20 23.48
C ASN A 544 24.55 -1.04 23.23
N GLU A 545 24.04 0.20 23.23
CA GLU A 545 22.63 0.45 22.93
C GLU A 545 22.28 0.17 21.45
N ALA A 546 23.18 0.46 20.51
CA ALA A 546 22.98 0.10 19.11
C ALA A 546 22.94 -1.44 18.90
N GLU A 547 23.83 -2.18 19.55
CA GLU A 547 23.83 -3.66 19.53
C GLU A 547 22.61 -4.24 20.25
N ARG A 548 22.13 -3.58 21.32
CA ARG A 548 20.87 -3.94 21.97
C ARG A 548 19.67 -3.78 21.05
N ALA A 549 19.60 -2.70 20.26
CA ALA A 549 18.52 -2.51 19.29
C ALA A 549 18.47 -3.67 18.27
N ILE A 550 19.63 -4.10 17.75
CA ILE A 550 19.75 -5.26 16.85
C ILE A 550 19.34 -6.55 17.57
N THR A 551 19.71 -6.73 18.83
CA THR A 551 19.35 -7.93 19.62
C THR A 551 17.84 -8.02 19.84
N LEU A 552 17.19 -6.88 20.07
CA LEU A 552 15.73 -6.80 20.26
C LEU A 552 14.96 -7.10 18.96
N LEU A 553 15.46 -6.63 17.81
CA LEU A 553 14.88 -6.92 16.51
C LEU A 553 15.95 -7.25 15.44
N PRO A 554 16.40 -8.52 15.37
CA PRO A 554 17.37 -8.94 14.37
C PRO A 554 16.79 -8.96 12.95
N SER A 555 17.62 -8.72 11.94
CA SER A 555 17.24 -8.77 10.52
C SER A 555 16.68 -10.12 10.08
N GLU A 556 17.10 -11.22 10.70
CA GLU A 556 16.58 -12.56 10.43
C GLU A 556 15.15 -12.75 10.94
N LYS A 557 14.76 -11.98 11.97
CA LYS A 557 13.41 -12.00 12.55
C LYS A 557 12.49 -11.03 11.83
N ASP A 558 13.04 -9.88 11.41
CA ASP A 558 12.32 -8.85 10.69
C ASP A 558 13.18 -8.19 9.61
N ALA A 559 12.98 -8.60 8.36
CA ALA A 559 13.72 -8.09 7.22
C ALA A 559 13.31 -6.67 6.81
N VAL A 560 12.23 -6.11 7.37
CA VAL A 560 11.78 -4.75 7.07
C VAL A 560 12.50 -3.74 7.96
N ASP A 561 12.45 -3.95 9.28
CA ASP A 561 12.92 -2.97 10.26
C ASP A 561 14.30 -3.32 10.84
N GLY A 562 14.64 -4.61 10.93
CA GLY A 562 15.91 -5.08 11.49
C GLY A 562 17.16 -4.46 10.85
N PRO A 563 17.25 -4.41 9.50
CA PRO A 563 18.41 -3.81 8.84
C PRO A 563 18.59 -2.30 9.12
N SER A 564 17.54 -1.56 9.49
CA SER A 564 17.66 -0.16 9.88
C SER A 564 18.45 0.00 11.20
N TYR A 565 18.39 -0.98 12.11
CA TYR A 565 19.21 -0.98 13.34
C TYR A 565 20.68 -1.31 13.05
N GLU A 566 20.95 -2.12 12.03
CA GLU A 566 22.30 -2.32 11.52
C GLU A 566 22.86 -1.03 10.90
N GLU A 567 22.05 -0.30 10.12
CA GLU A 567 22.46 1.01 9.59
C GLU A 567 22.76 2.01 10.73
N ASN A 568 21.92 2.03 11.77
CA ASN A 568 22.15 2.84 12.95
C ASN A 568 23.48 2.49 13.64
N LEU A 569 23.79 1.20 13.82
CA LEU A 569 25.08 0.78 14.38
C LEU A 569 26.25 1.26 13.50
N ALA A 570 26.16 1.16 12.17
CA ALA A 570 27.19 1.73 11.29
C ALA A 570 27.34 3.25 11.47
N SER A 571 26.23 3.98 11.62
CA SER A 571 26.25 5.42 11.88
C SER A 571 26.95 5.75 13.20
N VAL A 572 26.63 5.01 14.27
CA VAL A 572 27.27 5.15 15.59
C VAL A 572 28.76 4.82 15.51
N GLU A 573 29.13 3.71 14.87
CA GLU A 573 30.53 3.30 14.64
C GLU A 573 31.32 4.41 13.93
N VAL A 574 30.74 5.06 12.93
CA VAL A 574 31.36 6.19 12.22
C VAL A 574 31.53 7.40 13.12
N ASN A 575 30.49 7.78 13.88
CA ASN A 575 30.50 8.93 14.77
C ASN A 575 31.61 8.79 15.85
N VAL A 576 31.76 7.60 16.43
CA VAL A 576 32.76 7.31 17.48
C VAL A 576 34.14 6.91 16.93
N GLY A 577 34.35 7.02 15.61
CA GLY A 577 35.64 6.86 14.94
C GLY A 577 36.05 5.43 14.54
N ASP A 578 35.17 4.44 14.67
CA ASP A 578 35.40 3.03 14.28
C ASP A 578 34.98 2.74 12.81
N LYS A 579 35.70 3.37 11.88
CA LYS A 579 35.37 3.34 10.44
C LYS A 579 35.45 1.94 9.80
N ASN A 580 36.25 1.03 10.38
CA ASN A 580 36.54 -0.26 9.76
C ASN A 580 35.37 -1.25 9.85
N ARG A 581 34.53 -1.13 10.89
CA ARG A 581 33.35 -1.99 11.09
C ARG A 581 32.16 -1.53 10.25
N ALA A 582 32.03 -0.22 10.01
CA ALA A 582 30.90 0.36 9.29
C ALA A 582 30.85 -0.02 7.80
N ILE A 583 31.97 0.07 7.07
CA ILE A 583 31.98 -0.08 5.60
C ILE A 583 31.46 -1.45 5.12
N PRO A 584 31.89 -2.61 5.67
CA PRO A 584 31.33 -3.91 5.26
C PRO A 584 29.83 -4.03 5.53
N ARG A 585 29.33 -3.38 6.60
CA ARG A 585 27.90 -3.35 6.92
C ARG A 585 27.11 -2.55 5.89
N LEU A 586 27.60 -1.37 5.52
CA LEU A 586 27.00 -0.55 4.46
C LEU A 586 26.99 -1.29 3.12
N GLN A 587 28.06 -2.00 2.79
CA GLN A 587 28.11 -2.83 1.58
C GLN A 587 27.01 -3.89 1.57
N ARG A 588 26.76 -4.58 2.69
CA ARG A 588 25.66 -5.54 2.80
C ARG A 588 24.29 -4.87 2.67
N LEU A 589 24.08 -3.74 3.36
CA LEU A 589 22.80 -3.01 3.37
C LEU A 589 22.42 -2.48 1.98
N LEU A 590 23.39 -2.07 1.17
CA LEU A 590 23.14 -1.72 -0.24
C LEU A 590 22.56 -2.88 -1.06
N GLN A 591 22.78 -4.13 -0.67
CA GLN A 591 22.39 -5.31 -1.45
C GLN A 591 21.07 -5.95 -1.00
N ILE A 592 20.45 -5.44 0.08
CA ILE A 592 19.21 -6.00 0.62
C ILE A 592 18.07 -4.96 0.65
N PRO A 593 16.80 -5.38 0.50
CA PRO A 593 15.64 -4.52 0.72
C PRO A 593 15.37 -4.35 2.23
N TYR A 594 14.97 -3.15 2.64
CA TYR A 594 14.52 -2.83 4.00
C TYR A 594 13.89 -1.43 4.03
N SER A 595 13.28 -1.06 5.17
CA SER A 595 12.68 0.27 5.37
C SER A 595 13.71 1.39 5.23
N ASN A 596 13.39 2.42 4.44
CA ASN A 596 14.30 3.54 4.14
C ASN A 596 15.66 3.09 3.58
N CYS A 597 15.64 2.07 2.71
CA CYS A 597 16.85 1.41 2.25
C CYS A 597 17.93 2.38 1.74
N LEU A 598 19.15 2.18 2.21
CA LEU A 598 20.32 2.92 1.77
C LEU A 598 20.53 2.79 0.26
N THR A 599 20.99 3.87 -0.37
CA THR A 599 21.42 3.90 -1.77
C THR A 599 22.78 4.57 -1.92
N PRO A 600 23.46 4.36 -3.07
CA PRO A 600 24.68 5.09 -3.39
C PRO A 600 24.49 6.62 -3.44
N ALA A 601 23.27 7.11 -3.69
CA ALA A 601 22.97 8.54 -3.61
C ALA A 601 22.96 9.03 -2.15
N LEU A 602 22.30 8.31 -1.24
CA LEU A 602 22.30 8.65 0.18
C LEU A 602 23.70 8.55 0.80
N LEU A 603 24.50 7.56 0.43
CA LEU A 603 25.91 7.49 0.85
C LEU A 603 26.72 8.73 0.45
N ARG A 604 26.42 9.33 -0.71
CA ARG A 604 27.08 10.55 -1.18
C ARG A 604 26.55 11.81 -0.52
N LEU A 605 25.28 11.86 -0.16
CA LEU A 605 24.60 13.10 0.26
C LEU A 605 24.52 13.25 1.79
N ASP A 606 24.23 12.16 2.50
CA ASP A 606 23.93 12.17 3.93
C ASP A 606 25.15 12.59 4.77
N PRO A 607 25.06 13.63 5.62
CA PRO A 607 26.14 14.10 6.50
C PRO A 607 26.69 13.04 7.44
N LYS A 608 25.89 12.06 7.86
CA LYS A 608 26.35 11.04 8.81
C LYS A 608 27.51 10.19 8.28
N TRP A 609 27.68 10.14 6.96
CA TRP A 609 28.75 9.40 6.30
C TRP A 609 29.97 10.24 5.92
N ASP A 610 29.98 11.55 6.19
CA ASP A 610 31.10 12.44 5.88
C ASP A 610 32.47 11.93 6.36
N PRO A 611 32.60 11.36 7.59
CA PRO A 611 33.88 10.86 8.07
C PRO A 611 34.45 9.70 7.24
N LEU A 612 33.65 9.02 6.42
CA LEU A 612 34.07 7.92 5.56
C LEU A 612 34.51 8.36 4.16
N ARG A 613 34.23 9.61 3.74
CA ARG A 613 34.44 10.06 2.34
C ARG A 613 35.89 9.99 1.86
N GLY A 614 36.86 10.01 2.77
CA GLY A 614 38.29 9.83 2.45
C GLY A 614 38.74 8.38 2.29
N ASP A 615 37.91 7.39 2.61
CA ASP A 615 38.24 5.97 2.48
C ASP A 615 37.92 5.44 1.06
N PRO A 616 38.90 4.89 0.33
CA PRO A 616 38.68 4.37 -1.03
C PRO A 616 37.62 3.27 -1.10
N ARG A 617 37.46 2.47 -0.03
CA ARG A 617 36.43 1.42 0.02
C ARG A 617 35.04 2.03 0.04
N PHE A 618 34.86 3.13 0.78
CA PHE A 618 33.59 3.86 0.83
C PHE A 618 33.29 4.56 -0.49
N GLN A 619 34.29 5.20 -1.11
CA GLN A 619 34.14 5.82 -2.43
C GLN A 619 33.64 4.82 -3.48
N LYS A 620 34.14 3.58 -3.43
CA LYS A 620 33.65 2.50 -4.30
C LYS A 620 32.17 2.20 -4.11
N LEU A 621 31.66 2.20 -2.88
CA LEU A 621 30.23 1.99 -2.59
C LEU A 621 29.36 3.13 -3.17
N CYS A 622 29.86 4.37 -3.11
CA CYS A 622 29.19 5.54 -3.68
C CYS A 622 29.08 5.53 -5.22
N GLU A 623 29.97 4.81 -5.90
CA GLU A 623 30.03 4.70 -7.36
C GLU A 623 29.19 3.56 -7.93
N GLU A 624 28.64 2.68 -7.08
CA GLU A 624 27.80 1.58 -7.51
C GLU A 624 26.59 2.13 -8.28
N LYS A 625 26.51 1.84 -9.58
CA LYS A 625 25.45 2.37 -10.46
C LYS A 625 24.09 1.74 -10.23
N LYS A 626 24.03 0.72 -9.37
CA LYS A 626 22.84 -0.08 -9.03
C LYS A 626 23.01 -0.73 -7.66
N PRO A 627 21.96 -0.74 -6.84
CA PRO A 627 21.51 -1.96 -6.19
C PRO A 627 20.76 -2.88 -7.16
#